data_AF-A0A7N2LN49-F1
#
_entry.id   AF-A0A7N2LN49-F1
#
_cell.length_a   1.000
_cell.length_b   1.000
_cell.length_c   1.000
_cell.angle_alpha   90.00
_cell.angle_beta   90.00
_cell.angle_gamma   90.00
#
_symmetry.space_group_name_H-M   'P 1'
#
loop_
_entity.id
_entity.type
_entity.pdbx_description
1 polymer ?
#
loop_
_entity_poly.entity_id
_entity_poly.type
_entity_poly.pdbx_seq_one_letter_code
_entity_poly.pdbx_strand_id
1 'polypeptide(L)'
;MEPHLFVIRKQKRDGPEKVTPMLTYYILDGSIYQAPQLCNVFAARISRSLYHISKAFTIAASKLEKIGYVDVDESVALESKVAKETIDLRKLSE
;
A
#
# COMPACT_ATOMS: atom_id res chain seq x y z
N MET A 1 -24.25 9.06 -26.51
CA MET A 1 -23.55 9.08 -25.22
C MET A 1 -22.10 9.42 -25.52
N GLU A 2 -21.51 10.42 -24.89
CA GLU A 2 -20.09 10.74 -25.07
C GLU A 2 -19.20 9.77 -24.26
N PRO A 3 -17.98 9.45 -24.73
CA PRO A 3 -17.05 8.63 -23.96
C PRO A 3 -16.65 9.27 -22.63
N HIS A 4 -16.57 8.46 -21.58
CA HIS A 4 -16.11 8.87 -20.25
C HIS A 4 -14.58 8.99 -20.14
N LEU A 5 -13.84 8.48 -21.12
CA LEU A 5 -12.37 8.49 -21.16
C LEU A 5 -11.86 8.95 -22.52
N PHE A 6 -11.00 9.96 -22.49
CA PHE A 6 -10.14 10.33 -23.63
C PHE A 6 -8.66 10.29 -23.22
N VAL A 7 -7.78 10.07 -24.21
CA VAL A 7 -6.34 10.05 -24.02
C VAL A 7 -5.69 11.07 -24.93
N ILE A 8 -4.90 11.98 -24.37
CA ILE A 8 -4.12 12.96 -25.12
C ILE A 8 -2.63 12.73 -24.85
N ARG A 9 -1.80 12.79 -25.90
CA ARG A 9 -0.35 12.66 -25.80
C ARG A 9 0.33 13.97 -26.16
N LYS A 10 1.08 14.54 -25.22
CA LYS A 10 2.01 15.62 -25.49
C LYS A 10 3.20 15.06 -26.25
N GLN A 11 3.53 15.73 -27.35
CA GLN A 11 4.58 15.30 -28.27
C GLN A 11 5.40 16.50 -28.74
N LYS A 12 6.71 16.32 -28.83
CA LYS A 12 7.63 17.28 -29.45
C LYS A 12 7.79 16.87 -30.91
N ARG A 13 7.50 17.79 -31.83
CA ARG A 13 7.67 17.56 -33.26
C ARG A 13 8.92 18.29 -33.74
N ASP A 14 9.89 17.56 -34.28
CA ASP A 14 11.09 18.12 -34.89
C ASP A 14 10.98 18.17 -36.43
N GLY A 15 9.97 17.51 -37.00
CA GLY A 15 9.70 17.50 -38.45
C GLY A 15 8.34 16.85 -38.78
N PRO A 16 7.96 16.76 -40.06
CA PRO A 16 6.67 16.17 -40.47
C PRO A 16 6.52 14.71 -40.03
N GLU A 17 7.62 13.95 -40.04
CA GLU A 17 7.62 12.53 -39.63
C GLU A 17 8.37 12.28 -38.32
N LYS A 18 9.10 13.27 -37.80
CA LYS A 18 9.89 13.14 -36.58
C LYS A 18 9.14 13.70 -35.38
N VAL A 19 8.62 12.80 -34.56
CA VAL A 19 7.86 13.13 -33.35
C VAL A 19 8.39 12.34 -32.15
N THR A 20 8.75 13.04 -31.08
CA THR A 20 9.17 12.46 -29.81
C THR A 20 8.02 12.55 -28.80
N PRO A 21 7.53 11.40 -28.32
CA PRO A 21 6.59 11.33 -27.19
C PRO A 21 7.13 11.97 -25.92
N MET A 22 6.29 12.70 -25.18
CA MET A 22 6.70 13.30 -23.90
C MET A 22 5.83 12.83 -22.74
N LEU A 23 4.55 13.19 -22.73
CA LEU A 23 3.62 12.92 -21.64
C LEU A 23 2.29 12.42 -22.19
N THR A 24 1.55 11.68 -21.37
CA THR A 24 0.19 11.24 -21.68
C THR A 24 -0.73 11.77 -20.59
N TYR A 25 -1.94 12.16 -20.98
CA TYR A 25 -2.98 12.70 -20.12
C TYR A 25 -4.27 11.92 -20.34
N TYR A 26 -4.94 11.58 -19.24
CA TYR A 26 -6.29 11.03 -19.23
C TYR A 26 -7.28 12.16 -19.00
N ILE A 27 -8.35 12.20 -19.79
CA ILE A 27 -9.53 13.01 -19.51
C ILE A 27 -10.60 12.03 -19.06
N LEU A 28 -10.86 12.02 -17.76
CA LEU A 28 -11.85 11.16 -17.11
C LEU A 28 -13.00 12.04 -16.67
N ASP A 29 -14.18 11.88 -17.28
CA ASP A 29 -15.40 12.64 -16.93
C ASP A 29 -15.18 14.16 -16.89
N GLY A 30 -14.47 14.68 -17.89
CA GLY A 30 -14.11 16.11 -17.99
C GLY A 30 -12.94 16.55 -17.11
N SER A 31 -12.39 15.68 -16.26
CA SER A 31 -11.23 15.96 -15.40
C SER A 31 -9.93 15.47 -16.02
N ILE A 32 -8.88 16.31 -15.97
CA ILE A 32 -7.59 16.04 -16.62
C ILE A 32 -6.57 15.52 -15.60
N TYR A 33 -6.01 14.34 -15.87
CA TYR A 33 -4.96 13.72 -15.07
C TYR A 33 -3.74 13.41 -15.92
N GLN A 34 -2.54 13.71 -15.42
CA GLN A 34 -1.31 13.25 -16.06
C GLN A 34 -1.11 11.76 -15.78
N ALA A 35 -0.86 10.98 -16.82
CA ALA A 35 -0.55 9.57 -16.69
C ALA A 35 0.78 9.39 -15.92
N PRO A 36 0.80 8.55 -14.87
CA PRO A 36 2.02 8.34 -14.09
C PRO A 36 3.04 7.53 -14.90
N GLN A 37 4.32 7.79 -14.65
CA GLN A 37 5.39 6.96 -15.21
C GLN A 37 5.35 5.57 -14.57
N LEU A 38 5.29 4.52 -15.39
CA LEU A 38 5.10 3.15 -14.93
C LEU A 38 6.22 2.69 -13.97
N CYS A 39 7.45 3.13 -14.20
CA CYS A 39 8.59 2.90 -13.31
C CYS A 39 8.34 3.47 -11.90
N ASN A 40 7.83 4.70 -11.79
CA ASN A 40 7.53 5.33 -10.50
C ASN A 40 6.41 4.60 -9.76
N VAL A 41 5.40 4.13 -10.51
CA VAL A 41 4.31 3.33 -9.94
C VAL A 41 4.83 2.03 -9.35
N PHE A 42 5.69 1.31 -10.09
CA PHE A 42 6.31 0.08 -9.58
C PHE A 42 7.21 0.34 -8.38
N ALA A 43 8.09 1.34 -8.46
CA ALA A 43 8.99 1.70 -7.36
C ALA A 43 8.21 2.01 -6.07
N ALA A 44 7.13 2.80 -6.16
CA ALA A 44 6.29 3.11 -5.01
C ALA A 44 5.64 1.86 -4.39
N ARG A 45 5.10 0.94 -5.22
CA ARG A 45 4.47 -0.29 -4.72
C ARG A 45 5.47 -1.25 -4.09
N ILE A 46 6.62 -1.45 -4.72
CA ILE A 46 7.69 -2.31 -4.20
C ILE A 46 8.22 -1.74 -2.89
N SER A 47 8.51 -0.44 -2.85
CA SER A 47 8.98 0.27 -1.66
C SER A 47 8.01 0.12 -0.49
N ARG A 48 6.70 0.32 -0.74
CA ARG A 48 5.69 0.17 0.30
C ARG A 48 5.57 -1.27 0.82
N SER A 49 5.65 -2.25 -0.07
CA SER A 49 5.62 -3.67 0.30
C SER A 49 6.81 -4.03 1.16
N LEU A 50 8.02 -3.63 0.74
CA LEU A 50 9.24 -3.84 1.48
C LEU A 50 9.19 -3.17 2.86
N TYR A 51 8.70 -1.93 2.94
CA TYR A 51 8.51 -1.24 4.21
C TYR A 51 7.65 -2.05 5.19
N HIS A 52 6.52 -2.60 4.73
CA HIS A 52 5.65 -3.40 5.60
C HIS A 52 6.29 -4.72 6.04
N ILE A 53 7.02 -5.40 5.13
CA ILE A 53 7.76 -6.62 5.45
C ILE A 53 8.85 -6.33 6.49
N SER A 54 9.68 -5.32 6.25
CA SER A 54 10.72 -4.90 7.19
C SER A 54 10.14 -4.52 8.54
N LYS A 55 9.06 -3.72 8.55
CA LYS A 55 8.36 -3.34 9.79
C LYS A 55 7.84 -4.56 10.55
N ALA A 56 7.26 -5.54 9.87
CA ALA A 56 6.78 -6.77 10.50
C ALA A 56 7.93 -7.55 11.15
N PHE A 57 9.07 -7.70 10.45
CA PHE A 57 10.26 -8.35 11.01
C PHE A 57 10.86 -7.58 12.18
N THR A 58 10.94 -6.25 12.12
CA THR A 58 11.40 -5.43 13.24
C THR A 58 10.51 -5.61 14.48
N ILE A 59 9.19 -5.68 14.29
CA ILE A 59 8.24 -5.94 15.39
C ILE A 59 8.40 -7.37 15.94
N ALA A 60 8.60 -8.36 15.07
CA ALA A 60 8.82 -9.73 15.51
C ALA A 60 10.12 -9.87 16.31
N ALA A 61 11.21 -9.27 15.82
CA ALA A 61 12.51 -9.27 16.49
C ALA A 61 12.46 -8.60 17.87
N SER A 62 11.84 -7.41 17.98
CA SER A 62 11.76 -6.70 19.27
C SER A 62 10.91 -7.44 20.31
N LYS A 63 9.87 -8.15 19.88
CA LYS A 63 9.08 -9.02 20.76
C LYS A 63 9.86 -10.25 21.21
N LEU A 64 10.67 -10.85 20.33
CA LEU A 64 11.53 -11.98 20.68
C LEU A 64 12.63 -11.60 21.68
N GLU A 65 13.28 -10.45 21.51
CA GLU A 65 14.25 -9.93 22.48
C GLU A 65 13.63 -9.71 23.86
N LYS A 66 12.38 -9.25 23.91
CA LYS A 66 11.63 -9.08 25.16
C LYS A 66 11.28 -10.41 25.85
N ILE A 67 11.12 -11.50 25.09
CA ILE A 67 10.89 -12.85 25.65
C ILE A 67 12.21 -13.48 26.14
N GLY A 68 13.36 -13.10 25.59
CA GLY A 68 14.67 -13.56 26.07
C GLY A 68 15.08 -12.99 27.44
N TYR A 69 14.41 -11.91 27.88
CA TYR A 69 14.55 -11.31 29.21
C TYR A 69 13.37 -11.72 30.09
N VAL A 70 13.22 -13.04 30.33
CA VAL A 70 12.40 -13.50 31.46
C VAL A 70 13.26 -13.29 32.71
N ASP A 71 13.04 -12.14 33.36
CA ASP A 71 13.26 -12.05 34.80
C ASP A 71 12.50 -13.21 35.45
N VAL A 72 13.20 -13.90 36.36
CA VAL A 72 12.82 -15.16 36.99
C VAL A 72 11.55 -15.05 37.87
N ASP A 73 10.78 -13.95 37.84
CA ASP A 73 9.85 -13.62 38.93
C ASP A 73 8.41 -13.19 38.56
N GLU A 74 7.92 -13.35 37.31
CA GLU A 74 6.54 -12.93 36.95
C GLU A 74 5.65 -14.02 36.32
N SER A 75 5.88 -15.29 36.65
CA SER A 75 5.07 -16.42 36.18
C SER A 75 3.69 -16.57 36.85
N VAL A 76 3.23 -15.63 37.69
CA VAL A 76 1.97 -15.79 38.46
C VAL A 76 0.82 -14.86 38.04
N ALA A 77 1.04 -13.81 37.24
CA ALA A 77 -0.01 -12.78 37.05
C ALA A 77 -0.87 -12.89 35.76
N LEU A 78 -0.41 -13.57 34.70
CA LEU A 78 -1.03 -13.43 33.37
C LEU A 78 -2.11 -14.45 33.00
N GLU A 79 -2.32 -15.52 33.79
CA GLU A 79 -3.41 -16.49 33.53
C GLU A 79 -4.82 -15.91 33.79
N SER A 80 -4.95 -14.76 34.46
CA SER A 80 -6.26 -14.21 34.84
C SER A 80 -7.00 -13.38 33.77
N LYS A 81 -6.40 -13.10 32.60
CA LYS A 81 -6.99 -12.18 31.60
C LYS A 81 -7.42 -12.79 30.26
N VAL A 82 -7.13 -14.06 29.98
CA VAL A 82 -7.47 -14.69 28.68
C VAL A 82 -8.91 -15.23 28.61
N ALA A 83 -9.61 -15.37 29.75
CA ALA A 83 -10.88 -16.09 29.81
C ALA A 83 -12.17 -15.29 29.50
N LYS A 84 -12.13 -14.05 28.98
CA LYS A 84 -13.36 -13.22 28.88
C LYS A 84 -13.72 -12.58 27.55
N GLU A 85 -13.02 -12.84 26.44
CA GLU A 85 -13.45 -12.30 25.14
C GLU A 85 -13.75 -13.42 24.14
N THR A 86 -14.85 -14.13 24.40
CA THR A 86 -15.51 -14.94 23.37
C THR A 86 -16.31 -13.99 22.49
N ILE A 87 -15.79 -13.69 21.29
CA ILE A 87 -16.49 -12.87 20.29
C ILE A 87 -17.63 -13.71 19.69
N ASP A 88 -18.88 -13.31 19.90
CA ASP A 88 -20.07 -13.93 19.29
C ASP A 88 -20.24 -13.42 17.85
N LEU A 89 -20.14 -14.33 16.89
CA LEU A 89 -20.17 -14.04 15.44
C LEU A 89 -21.59 -13.90 14.85
N ARG A 90 -22.65 -13.86 15.66
CA ARG A 90 -24.04 -13.84 15.16
C ARG A 90 -24.59 -12.47 14.77
N LYS A 91 -23.81 -11.39 14.82
CA LYS A 91 -24.31 -10.03 14.57
C LYS A 91 -23.81 -9.35 13.29
N LEU A 92 -23.31 -10.13 12.32
CA LEU A 92 -22.80 -9.60 11.05
C LEU A 92 -23.72 -9.87 9.85
N SER A 93 -25.04 -9.72 10.03
CA SER A 93 -25.98 -9.61 8.91
C SER A 93 -27.26 -8.87 9.33
N GLU A 94 -27.22 -7.54 9.31
CA GLU A 94 -28.36 -6.65 9.04
C GLU A 94 -27.88 -5.48 8.20
#